data_AF-A0A4Z0YQ26-F1
#
_entry.id   AF-A0A4Z0YQ26-F1
#
_cell.length_a   1.000
_cell.length_b   1.000
_cell.length_c   1.000
_cell.angle_alpha   90.00
_cell.angle_beta   90.00
_cell.angle_gamma   90.00
#
_symmetry.space_group_name_H-M   'P 1'
#
loop_
_entity.id
_entity.type
_entity.pdbx_description
1 polymer ?
#
loop_
_entity_poly.entity_id
_entity_poly.type
_entity_poly.pdbx_seq_one_letter_code
_entity_poly.pdbx_strand_id
1 'polypeptide(L)'
;MDSNGDGTEAAEVDAAAVSKAMKNLGAAPAVEKKEVKKVKVDAADVALLVDELELTKPKATELLKAHDGDAVRALRAFISV
;
A
#
# COMPACT_ATOMS: atom_id res chain seq x y z
N MET A 1 9.04 -53.54 -8.80
CA MET A 1 9.99 -52.91 -9.75
C MET A 1 9.09 -52.23 -10.76
N ASP A 2 8.60 -51.07 -10.35
CA ASP A 2 7.47 -50.39 -10.96
C ASP A 2 8.02 -49.27 -11.82
N SER A 3 7.81 -49.40 -13.12
CA SER A 3 8.31 -48.50 -14.16
C SER A 3 7.64 -47.13 -14.03
N ASN A 4 8.33 -46.18 -13.39
CA ASN A 4 7.97 -44.76 -13.42
C ASN A 4 8.36 -44.19 -14.79
N GLY A 5 7.45 -44.31 -15.76
CA GLY A 5 7.55 -43.72 -17.09
C GLY A 5 7.49 -42.21 -16.99
N ASP A 6 8.64 -41.58 -17.19
CA ASP A 6 8.85 -40.16 -17.43
C ASP A 6 8.08 -39.74 -18.69
N GLY A 7 6.85 -39.28 -18.50
CA GLY A 7 6.06 -38.57 -19.50
C GLY A 7 6.19 -37.08 -19.25
N THR A 8 7.28 -36.50 -19.74
CA THR A 8 7.49 -35.06 -19.79
C THR A 8 6.44 -34.42 -20.72
N GLU A 9 5.22 -34.20 -20.24
CA GLU A 9 4.34 -33.17 -20.76
C GLU A 9 4.83 -31.84 -20.18
N ALA A 10 5.88 -31.31 -20.80
CA ALA A 10 6.28 -29.93 -20.58
C ALA A 10 5.06 -29.06 -20.85
N ALA A 11 4.45 -28.55 -19.78
CA ALA A 11 3.40 -27.56 -19.86
C ALA A 11 3.91 -26.46 -20.79
N GLU A 12 3.37 -26.41 -22.01
CA GLU A 12 3.65 -25.34 -22.95
C GLU A 12 3.09 -24.07 -22.30
N VAL A 13 3.96 -23.39 -21.56
CA VAL A 13 3.71 -22.09 -20.96
C VAL A 13 3.47 -21.13 -22.11
N ASP A 14 2.19 -20.97 -22.47
CA ASP A 14 1.76 -20.08 -23.53
C ASP A 14 2.19 -18.66 -23.16
N ALA A 15 3.28 -18.21 -23.79
CA ALA A 15 3.91 -16.93 -23.49
C ALA A 15 2.94 -15.76 -23.67
N ALA A 16 1.91 -15.92 -24.52
CA ALA A 16 0.87 -14.94 -24.68
C ALA A 16 -0.08 -14.91 -23.46
N ALA A 17 -0.42 -16.08 -22.91
CA ALA A 17 -1.19 -16.17 -21.67
C ALA A 17 -0.43 -15.57 -20.48
N VAL A 18 0.88 -15.83 -20.38
CA VAL A 18 1.74 -15.24 -19.34
C VAL A 18 1.87 -13.72 -19.51
N SER A 19 2.09 -13.23 -20.73
CA SER A 19 2.17 -11.79 -21.00
C SER A 19 0.85 -11.08 -20.69
N LYS A 20 -0.28 -11.69 -21.03
CA LYS A 20 -1.61 -11.16 -20.73
C LYS A 20 -1.89 -11.17 -19.23
N ALA A 21 -1.55 -12.27 -18.54
CA ALA A 21 -1.67 -12.37 -17.09
C ALA A 21 -0.77 -11.34 -16.39
N MET A 22 0.48 -11.16 -16.81
CA MET A 22 1.39 -10.16 -16.23
C MET A 22 0.94 -8.72 -16.51
N LYS A 23 0.36 -8.42 -17.68
CA LYS A 23 -0.28 -7.13 -17.93
C LYS A 23 -1.49 -6.90 -17.02
N ASN A 24 -2.31 -7.93 -16.82
CA ASN A 24 -3.45 -7.88 -15.89
C ASN A 24 -3.04 -7.85 -14.41
N LEU A 25 -1.89 -8.40 -14.04
CA LEU A 25 -1.36 -8.39 -12.67
C LEU A 25 -0.62 -7.07 -12.36
N GLY A 26 0.02 -6.47 -13.37
CA GLY A 26 0.57 -5.12 -13.32
C GLY A 26 -0.53 -4.04 -13.30
N ALA A 27 -1.70 -4.37 -13.82
CA ALA A 27 -2.96 -3.69 -13.52
C ALA A 27 -3.50 -4.20 -12.18
N ALA A 28 -2.72 -4.04 -11.11
CA ALA A 28 -3.26 -4.07 -9.75
C ALA A 28 -4.52 -3.21 -9.72
N PRO A 29 -5.59 -3.61 -9.01
CA PRO A 29 -6.75 -2.75 -8.85
C PRO A 29 -6.21 -1.38 -8.47
N ALA A 30 -6.69 -0.35 -9.16
CA ALA A 30 -6.51 1.01 -8.71
C ALA A 30 -7.19 1.09 -7.34
N VAL A 31 -6.48 0.61 -6.31
CA VAL A 31 -6.61 1.10 -4.94
C VAL A 31 -6.48 2.58 -5.17
N GLU A 32 -7.62 3.25 -5.07
CA GLU A 32 -7.76 4.66 -5.36
C GLU A 32 -6.54 5.32 -4.75
N LYS A 33 -5.58 5.70 -5.62
CA LYS A 33 -4.55 6.65 -5.25
C LYS A 33 -5.33 7.94 -5.16
N LYS A 34 -6.12 8.06 -4.10
CA LYS A 34 -6.77 9.26 -3.61
C LYS A 34 -5.66 10.26 -3.72
N GLU A 35 -5.77 11.13 -4.72
CA GLU A 35 -4.69 12.02 -5.12
C GLU A 35 -4.11 12.56 -3.83
N VAL A 36 -2.90 12.12 -3.50
CA VAL A 36 -2.18 12.68 -2.38
C VAL A 36 -1.79 14.03 -2.94
N LYS A 37 -2.76 14.96 -2.90
CA LYS A 37 -2.52 16.38 -2.99
C LYS A 37 -1.27 16.59 -2.15
N LYS A 38 -0.34 17.38 -2.66
CA LYS A 38 0.90 17.70 -1.96
C LYS A 38 0.52 18.49 -0.70
N VAL A 39 -0.01 17.80 0.31
CA VAL A 39 -0.48 18.33 1.57
C VAL A 39 0.78 18.74 2.28
N LYS A 40 0.93 20.06 2.45
CA LYS A 40 1.98 20.63 3.27
C LYS A 40 1.60 20.34 4.72
N VAL A 41 2.34 19.43 5.33
CA VAL A 41 2.22 19.10 6.74
C VAL A 41 3.23 19.94 7.52
N ASP A 42 2.79 20.48 8.65
CA ASP A 42 3.66 21.25 9.53
C ASP A 42 4.59 20.33 10.33
N ALA A 43 5.83 20.76 10.54
CA ALA A 43 6.80 19.98 11.30
C ALA A 43 6.47 19.91 12.80
N ALA A 44 5.85 20.96 13.34
CA ALA A 44 5.39 21.00 14.73
C ALA A 44 4.24 20.01 14.94
N ASP A 45 3.30 19.91 13.99
CA ASP A 45 2.22 18.93 14.05
C ASP A 45 2.75 17.49 13.98
N VAL A 46 3.75 17.25 13.13
CA VAL A 46 4.40 15.93 13.07
C VAL A 46 5.10 15.59 14.40
N ALA A 47 5.80 16.55 15.02
CA ALA A 47 6.46 16.34 16.30
C ALA A 47 5.45 16.05 17.42
N LEU A 48 4.39 16.85 17.51
CA LEU A 48 3.31 16.64 18.47
C LEU A 48 2.71 15.23 18.38
N LEU A 49 2.42 14.75 17.17
CA LEU A 49 1.85 13.41 16.98
C LEU A 49 2.83 12.27 17.27
N VAL A 50 4.13 12.50 17.08
CA VAL A 50 5.17 11.52 17.46
C VAL A 50 5.25 11.40 18.98
N ASP A 51 5.24 12.52 19.69
CA ASP A 51 5.41 12.57 21.13
C ASP A 51 4.15 12.11 21.89
N GLU A 52 2.96 12.56 21.47
CA GLU A 52 1.71 12.30 22.21
C GLU A 52 1.05 10.96 21.85
N LEU A 53 1.20 10.47 20.61
CA LEU A 53 0.60 9.21 20.17
C LEU A 53 1.64 8.07 20.08
N GLU A 54 2.89 8.33 20.49
CA GLU A 54 4.03 7.41 20.39
C GLU A 54 4.18 6.80 18.97
N LEU A 55 3.84 7.59 17.94
CA LEU A 55 3.94 7.16 16.55
C LEU A 55 5.34 7.42 16.01
N THR A 56 5.78 6.57 15.08
CA THR A 56 6.99 6.88 14.31
C THR A 56 6.72 8.08 13.39
N LYS A 57 7.75 8.90 13.13
CA LYS A 57 7.70 10.04 12.20
C LYS A 57 6.99 9.75 10.86
N PRO A 58 7.25 8.63 10.15
CA PRO A 58 6.51 8.32 8.92
C PRO A 58 5.01 8.09 9.16
N LYS A 59 4.62 7.46 10.27
CA LYS A 59 3.21 7.21 10.61
C LYS A 59 2.45 8.48 10.99
N ALA A 60 3.06 9.35 11.79
CA ALA A 60 2.50 10.66 12.09
C ALA A 60 2.29 11.50 10.82
N THR A 61 3.26 11.47 9.90
CA THR A 61 3.18 12.18 8.61
C THR A 61 2.06 11.62 7.72
N GLU A 62 1.90 10.30 7.70
CA GLU A 62 0.84 9.62 6.95
C GLU A 62 -0.55 9.98 7.49
N LEU A 63 -0.72 9.97 8.83
CA LEU A 63 -1.96 10.36 9.49
C LEU A 63 -2.35 11.80 9.16
N LEU A 64 -1.42 12.75 9.27
CA LEU A 64 -1.69 14.15 8.91
C LEU A 64 -2.07 14.30 7.44
N LYS A 65 -1.39 13.62 6.52
CA LYS A 65 -1.73 13.65 5.08
C LYS A 65 -3.12 13.08 4.78
N ALA A 66 -3.54 12.05 5.51
CA ALA A 66 -4.88 11.48 5.37
C ALA A 66 -5.99 12.44 5.81
N HIS A 67 -5.65 13.43 6.64
CA HIS A 67 -6.57 14.44 7.18
C HIS A 67 -6.26 15.86 6.70
N ASP A 68 -5.74 16.01 5.48
CA ASP A 68 -5.48 17.30 4.83
C ASP A 68 -4.49 18.21 5.59
N GLY A 69 -3.66 17.64 6.46
CA GLY A 69 -2.69 18.35 7.29
C GLY A 69 -3.28 18.94 8.57
N ASP A 70 -4.53 18.63 8.90
CA ASP A 70 -5.20 19.11 10.11
C ASP A 70 -4.92 18.18 11.30
N ALA A 71 -4.06 18.63 12.21
CA ALA A 71 -3.70 17.88 13.41
C ALA A 71 -4.88 17.63 14.36
N VAL A 72 -5.80 18.59 14.51
CA VAL A 72 -6.97 18.44 15.40
C VAL A 72 -7.93 17.40 14.84
N ARG A 73 -8.18 17.44 13.52
CA ARG A 73 -9.00 16.44 12.84
C ARG A 73 -8.36 15.06 12.88
N ALA A 74 -7.04 14.97 12.69
CA ALA A 74 -6.28 13.73 12.80
C ALA A 74 -6.37 13.11 14.20
N LEU A 75 -6.14 13.91 15.25
CA LEU A 75 -6.23 13.47 16.65
C LEU A 75 -7.64 12.97 17.00
N ARG A 76 -8.68 13.71 16.58
CA ARG A 76 -10.08 13.31 16.78
C ARG A 76 -10.40 12.00 16.07
N ALA A 77 -9.95 11.84 14.83
CA ALA A 77 -10.15 10.61 14.07
C ALA A 77 -9.41 9.42 14.70
N PHE A 78 -8.22 9.65 15.27
CA PHE A 78 -7.42 8.61 15.91
C PHE A 78 -8.08 8.03 17.16
N ILE A 79 -8.69 8.87 18.00
CA ILE A 79 -9.36 8.42 19.24
C ILE A 79 -10.80 7.95 19.02
N SER A 80 -11.42 8.31 17.89
CA SER A 80 -12.78 7.91 17.55
C SER A 80 -12.85 6.51 16.92
N VAL A 81 -11.78 5.71 17.10
CA VAL A 81 -11.70 4.30 16.71
C VAL A 81 -12.71 3.44 17.45
#